data_AF-A0AAU9K5T8-F1
#
_entry.id   AF-A0AAU9K5T8-F1
#
_cell.length_a   1.000
_cell.length_b   1.000
_cell.length_c   1.000
_cell.angle_alpha   90.00
_cell.angle_beta   90.00
_cell.angle_gamma   90.00
#
_symmetry.space_group_name_H-M   'P 1'
#
loop_
_entity.id
_entity.type
_entity.pdbx_description
1 polymer ?
#
loop_
_entity_poly.entity_id
_entity_poly.type
_entity_poly.pdbx_seq_one_letter_code
_entity_poly.pdbx_strand_id
1 'polypeptide(L)'
;MENGSISMMVELLQLTSKFFNDAAELIIQRRADSSIYLKNKKRRKIKTKRHKSGYQVFLKEKMSELKKIPEYSNSKMSTLSSLVSQEWSKVGEQEKEMYKQRAEKLKQEAEMQDPGGSKIEHSTSLLQLLEDNDTIEENSSENEKLVKIEANKDSSENGDQFIKEESD
;
A
#
# COMPACT_ATOMS: atom_id res chain seq x y z
N MET A 1 -23.81 73.69 14.95
CA MET A 1 -23.09 72.60 15.68
C MET A 1 -23.13 71.27 14.91
N GLU A 2 -23.29 71.27 13.58
CA GLU A 2 -23.57 70.03 12.83
C GLU A 2 -22.30 69.34 12.28
N ASN A 3 -21.20 70.08 12.09
CA ASN A 3 -19.95 69.54 11.52
C ASN A 3 -19.26 68.49 12.40
N GLY A 4 -19.49 68.51 13.72
CA GLY A 4 -18.87 67.56 14.64
C GLY A 4 -19.43 66.14 14.53
N SER A 5 -20.71 66.00 14.15
CA SER A 5 -21.37 64.69 14.03
C SER A 5 -20.86 63.90 12.83
N ILE A 6 -20.61 64.58 11.70
CA ILE A 6 -20.08 63.96 10.49
C ILE A 6 -18.64 63.48 10.70
N SER A 7 -17.80 64.26 11.41
CA SER A 7 -16.42 63.87 11.71
C SER A 7 -16.36 62.59 12.55
N MET A 8 -17.19 62.47 13.58
CA MET A 8 -17.24 61.27 14.42
C MET A 8 -17.70 60.03 13.63
N MET A 9 -18.67 60.16 12.72
CA MET A 9 -19.13 59.05 11.87
C MET A 9 -18.04 58.57 10.91
N VAL A 10 -17.24 59.48 10.36
CA VAL A 10 -16.11 59.15 9.48
C VAL A 10 -15.01 58.41 10.26
N GLU A 11 -14.66 58.88 11.46
CA GLU A 11 -13.69 58.20 12.33
C GLU A 11 -14.16 56.79 12.73
N LEU A 12 -15.45 56.61 13.00
CA LEU A 12 -16.04 55.31 13.36
C LEU A 12 -16.03 54.33 12.17
N LEU A 13 -16.26 54.81 10.95
CA LEU A 13 -16.12 54.02 9.73
C LEU A 13 -14.67 53.63 9.45
N GLN A 14 -13.72 54.55 9.67
CA GLN A 14 -12.30 54.25 9.53
C GLN A 14 -11.82 53.23 10.56
N LEU A 15 -12.27 53.35 11.80
CA LEU A 15 -11.91 52.43 12.88
C LEU A 15 -12.47 51.02 12.65
N THR A 16 -13.72 50.91 12.21
CA THR A 16 -14.33 49.62 11.89
C THR A 16 -13.68 48.97 10.67
N SER A 17 -13.37 49.74 9.62
CA SER A 17 -12.65 49.22 8.45
C SER A 17 -11.27 48.65 8.83
N LYS A 18 -10.51 49.35 9.68
CA LYS A 18 -9.21 48.86 10.16
C LYS A 18 -9.34 47.55 10.94
N PHE A 19 -10.33 47.46 11.84
CA PHE A 19 -10.58 46.23 12.60
C PHE A 19 -10.92 45.03 11.70
N PHE A 20 -11.72 45.22 10.65
CA PHE A 20 -12.05 44.15 9.71
C PHE A 20 -10.84 43.69 8.88
N ASN A 21 -9.97 44.62 8.47
CA ASN A 21 -8.76 44.28 7.72
C ASN A 21 -7.75 43.50 8.59
N ASP A 22 -7.51 43.95 9.83
CA ASP A 22 -6.61 43.27 10.76
C ASP A 22 -7.09 41.84 11.09
N ALA A 23 -8.41 41.65 11.25
CA ALA A 23 -9.00 40.34 11.48
C ALA A 23 -8.87 39.41 10.25
N ALA A 24 -9.01 39.95 9.03
CA ALA A 24 -8.83 39.19 7.79
C ALA A 24 -7.37 38.76 7.60
N GLU A 25 -6.39 39.63 7.87
CA GLU A 25 -4.97 39.28 7.81
C GLU A 25 -4.63 38.18 8.82
N LEU A 26 -5.13 38.25 10.06
CA LEU A 26 -4.92 37.22 11.07
C LEU A 26 -5.46 35.85 10.63
N ILE A 27 -6.61 35.81 9.96
CA ILE A 27 -7.19 34.56 9.44
C ILE A 27 -6.36 33.98 8.30
N ILE A 28 -5.86 34.84 7.39
CA ILE A 28 -5.01 34.42 6.27
C ILE A 28 -3.68 33.87 6.80
N GLN A 29 -3.06 34.54 7.75
CA GLN A 29 -1.79 34.14 8.34
C GLN A 29 -1.91 32.80 9.09
N ARG A 30 -3.00 32.61 9.86
CA ARG A 30 -3.27 31.35 10.56
C ARG A 30 -3.50 30.17 9.60
N ARG A 31 -4.07 30.42 8.41
CA ARG A 31 -4.21 29.41 7.34
C ARG A 31 -2.85 29.09 6.70
N ALA A 32 -2.01 30.10 6.47
CA ALA A 32 -0.67 29.91 5.92
C ALA A 32 0.22 29.08 6.86
N ASP A 33 0.24 29.41 8.15
CA ASP A 33 1.05 28.72 9.16
C ASP A 33 0.57 27.28 9.39
N SER A 34 -0.75 27.05 9.39
CA SER A 34 -1.33 25.70 9.47
C SER A 34 -0.97 24.86 8.24
N SER A 35 -0.96 25.46 7.05
CA SER A 35 -0.54 24.78 5.80
C SER A 35 0.93 24.36 5.85
N ILE A 36 1.81 25.22 6.38
CA ILE A 36 3.24 24.91 6.55
C ILE A 36 3.43 23.77 7.56
N TYR A 37 2.71 23.80 8.69
CA TYR A 37 2.78 22.75 9.71
C TYR A 37 2.28 21.39 9.19
N LEU A 38 1.21 21.39 8.38
CA LEU A 38 0.67 20.17 7.78
C LEU A 38 1.59 19.59 6.69
N LYS A 39 2.32 20.43 5.95
CA LYS A 39 3.31 19.98 4.95
C LYS A 39 4.52 19.31 5.60
N ASN A 40 4.99 19.82 6.73
CA ASN A 40 6.13 19.24 7.45
C ASN A 40 5.80 17.94 8.19
N LYS A 41 4.54 17.73 8.60
CA LYS A 41 4.10 16.50 9.26
C LYS A 41 4.06 15.26 8.36
N LYS A 42 4.09 15.43 7.03
CA LYS A 42 3.95 14.32 6.05
C LYS A 42 5.26 13.70 5.57
N ARG A 43 6.43 14.23 5.96
CA ARG A 43 7.73 13.58 5.71
C ARG A 43 7.97 12.46 6.72
N ARG A 44 7.10 11.45 6.73
CA ARG A 44 7.41 10.19 7.43
C ARG A 44 8.62 9.59 6.71
N LYS A 45 9.76 9.53 7.40
CA LYS A 45 10.96 8.85 6.92
C LYS A 45 10.51 7.49 6.35
N ILE A 46 10.79 7.26 5.06
CA ILE A 46 10.45 6.00 4.42
C ILE A 46 11.22 4.93 5.20
N LYS A 47 10.48 4.08 5.92
CA LYS A 47 11.08 3.02 6.71
C LYS A 47 11.49 1.92 5.75
N THR A 48 12.76 1.51 5.80
CA THR A 48 13.23 0.33 5.09
C THR A 48 12.35 -0.86 5.46
N LYS A 49 11.96 -1.65 4.46
CA LYS A 49 11.14 -2.85 4.68
C LYS A 49 12.01 -3.84 5.47
N ARG A 50 11.53 -4.29 6.63
CA ARG A 50 12.22 -5.32 7.41
C ARG A 50 12.20 -6.64 6.65
N HIS A 51 13.30 -7.39 6.73
CA HIS A 51 13.35 -8.75 6.22
C HIS A 51 12.34 -9.65 6.94
N LYS A 52 11.84 -10.65 6.22
CA LYS A 52 10.83 -11.56 6.76
C LYS A 52 11.50 -12.58 7.68
N SER A 53 10.89 -12.85 8.83
CA SER A 53 11.30 -13.96 9.70
C SER A 53 10.71 -15.30 9.21
N GLY A 54 11.24 -16.43 9.69
CA GLY A 54 10.71 -17.76 9.36
C GLY A 54 9.21 -17.91 9.64
N TYR A 55 8.75 -17.37 10.78
CA TYR A 55 7.33 -17.33 11.10
C TYR A 55 6.49 -16.55 10.06
N GLN A 56 7.01 -15.44 9.54
CA GLN A 56 6.28 -14.66 8.52
C GLN A 56 6.23 -15.37 7.17
N VAL A 57 7.22 -16.20 6.86
CA VAL A 57 7.20 -17.08 5.67
C VAL A 57 6.12 -18.15 5.85
N PHE A 58 6.15 -18.87 6.97
CA PHE A 58 5.13 -19.86 7.34
C PHE A 58 3.71 -19.27 7.32
N LEU A 59 3.53 -18.09 7.94
CA LEU A 59 2.24 -17.42 7.99
C LEU A 59 1.72 -17.08 6.60
N LYS A 60 2.58 -16.63 5.68
CA LYS A 60 2.16 -16.31 4.31
C LYS A 60 1.68 -17.57 3.57
N GLU A 61 2.40 -18.68 3.71
CA GLU A 61 2.06 -19.97 3.09
C GLU A 61 0.73 -20.49 3.64
N LYS A 62 0.61 -20.65 4.97
CA LYS A 62 -0.61 -21.15 5.63
C LYS A 62 -1.83 -20.27 5.44
N MET A 63 -1.66 -18.94 5.47
CA MET A 63 -2.75 -18.02 5.15
C MET A 63 -3.29 -18.23 3.74
N SER A 64 -2.43 -18.53 2.77
CA SER A 64 -2.85 -18.78 1.40
C SER A 64 -3.60 -20.12 1.26
N GLU A 65 -3.25 -21.12 2.06
CA GLU A 65 -3.96 -22.40 2.15
C GLU A 65 -5.34 -22.22 2.78
N LEU A 66 -5.41 -21.55 3.93
CA LEU A 66 -6.68 -21.32 4.65
C LEU A 66 -7.67 -20.52 3.81
N LYS A 67 -7.21 -19.52 3.06
CA LYS A 67 -8.09 -18.71 2.20
C LYS A 67 -8.69 -19.49 1.02
N LYS A 68 -8.08 -20.61 0.61
CA LYS A 68 -8.64 -21.48 -0.43
C LYS A 68 -9.81 -22.31 0.09
N ILE A 69 -9.89 -22.52 1.39
CA ILE A 69 -10.98 -23.28 2.02
C ILE A 69 -12.22 -22.38 2.10
N PRO A 70 -13.37 -22.77 1.53
CA PRO A 70 -14.58 -21.94 1.50
C PRO A 70 -15.05 -21.47 2.88
N GLU A 71 -14.88 -22.31 3.90
CA GLU A 71 -15.22 -22.01 5.31
C GLU A 71 -14.46 -20.81 5.86
N TYR A 72 -13.20 -20.64 5.45
CA TYR A 72 -12.30 -19.62 5.97
C TYR A 72 -12.08 -18.45 5.01
N SER A 73 -12.54 -18.56 3.75
CA SER A 73 -12.37 -17.53 2.72
C SER A 73 -12.90 -16.15 3.14
N ASN A 74 -14.05 -16.12 3.83
CA ASN A 74 -14.68 -14.89 4.33
C ASN A 74 -14.28 -14.51 5.77
N SER A 75 -13.37 -15.27 6.39
CA SER A 75 -12.95 -15.01 7.77
C SER A 75 -12.04 -13.79 7.87
N LYS A 76 -12.15 -13.06 9.00
CA LYS A 76 -11.28 -11.92 9.29
C LYS A 76 -9.82 -12.36 9.40
N MET A 77 -8.89 -11.54 8.90
CA MET A 77 -7.45 -11.81 8.95
C MET A 77 -6.94 -12.08 10.38
N SER A 78 -7.50 -11.41 11.39
CA SER A 78 -7.15 -11.63 12.79
C SER A 78 -7.44 -13.06 13.26
N THR A 79 -8.56 -13.63 12.82
CA THR A 79 -8.98 -15.00 13.17
C THR A 79 -8.04 -16.00 12.53
N LEU A 80 -7.75 -15.84 11.23
CA LEU A 80 -6.80 -16.69 10.51
C LEU A 80 -5.40 -16.61 11.11
N SER A 81 -4.95 -15.41 11.51
CA SER A 81 -3.64 -15.23 12.14
C SER A 81 -3.55 -15.92 13.49
N SER A 82 -4.63 -15.93 14.27
CA SER A 82 -4.68 -16.67 15.54
C SER A 82 -4.56 -18.18 15.31
N LEU A 83 -5.29 -18.71 14.33
CA LEU A 83 -5.26 -20.13 13.98
C LEU A 83 -3.87 -20.58 13.52
N VAL A 84 -3.24 -19.80 12.64
CA VAL A 84 -1.86 -20.06 12.18
C VAL A 84 -0.85 -19.94 13.33
N SER A 85 -1.06 -19.03 14.28
CA SER A 85 -0.18 -18.91 15.47
C SER A 85 -0.25 -20.17 16.33
N GLN A 86 -1.45 -20.74 16.50
CA GLN A 86 -1.64 -22.00 17.20
C GLN A 86 -0.98 -23.17 16.45
N GLU A 87 -1.10 -23.21 15.12
CA GLU A 87 -0.43 -24.23 14.30
C GLU A 87 1.10 -24.14 14.44
N TRP A 88 1.66 -22.93 14.37
CA TRP A 88 3.11 -22.71 14.55
C TRP A 88 3.65 -23.19 15.90
N SER A 89 2.83 -23.13 16.95
CA SER A 89 3.21 -23.66 18.28
C SER A 89 3.34 -25.18 18.30
N LYS A 90 2.61 -25.88 17.41
CA LYS A 90 2.62 -27.35 17.27
C LYS A 90 3.69 -27.85 16.30
N VAL A 91 4.16 -26.99 15.39
CA VAL A 91 5.25 -27.28 14.45
C VAL A 91 6.52 -27.62 15.23
N GLY A 92 7.17 -28.75 14.86
CA GLY A 92 8.41 -29.21 15.47
C GLY A 92 9.62 -28.33 15.10
N GLU A 93 10.70 -28.43 15.87
CA GLU A 93 11.90 -27.59 15.66
C GLU A 93 12.53 -27.78 14.27
N GLN A 94 12.50 -29.02 13.74
CA GLN A 94 13.03 -29.32 12.41
C GLN A 94 12.32 -28.54 11.30
N GLU A 95 10.98 -28.50 11.32
CA GLU A 95 10.21 -27.72 10.34
C GLU A 95 10.42 -26.22 10.54
N LYS A 96 10.50 -25.74 11.79
CA LYS A 96 10.80 -24.33 12.08
C LYS A 96 12.13 -23.91 11.49
N GLU A 97 13.15 -24.77 11.57
CA GLU A 97 14.46 -24.52 10.98
C GLU A 97 14.40 -24.45 9.44
N MET A 98 13.57 -25.27 8.79
CA MET A 98 13.34 -25.16 7.34
C MET A 98 12.77 -23.79 6.95
N TYR A 99 11.78 -23.28 7.68
CA TYR A 99 11.23 -21.93 7.42
C TYR A 99 12.23 -20.81 7.71
N LYS A 100 13.09 -20.99 8.70
CA LYS A 100 14.18 -20.06 9.01
C LYS A 100 15.23 -20.03 7.90
N GLN A 101 15.62 -21.18 7.35
CA GLN A 101 16.51 -21.25 6.18
C GLN A 101 15.90 -20.57 4.95
N ARG A 102 14.60 -20.78 4.69
CA ARG A 102 13.88 -20.06 3.62
C ARG A 102 13.88 -18.55 3.83
N ALA A 103 13.66 -18.10 5.08
CA ALA A 103 13.69 -16.69 5.41
C ALA A 103 15.06 -16.05 5.21
N GLU A 104 16.14 -16.76 5.56
CA GLU A 104 17.51 -16.27 5.33
C GLU A 104 17.83 -16.19 3.83
N LYS A 105 17.39 -17.19 3.04
CA LYS A 105 17.53 -17.13 1.58
C LYS A 105 16.81 -15.93 0.97
N LEU A 106 15.57 -15.66 1.40
CA LEU A 106 14.81 -14.49 0.97
C LEU A 106 15.47 -13.17 1.39
N LYS A 107 16.16 -13.14 2.53
CA LYS A 107 16.93 -11.99 2.99
C LYS A 107 18.15 -11.76 2.10
N GLN A 108 18.90 -12.81 1.77
CA GLN A 108 20.04 -12.73 0.84
C GLN A 108 19.62 -12.28 -0.56
N GLU A 109 18.52 -12.82 -1.09
CA GLU A 109 17.96 -12.40 -2.39
C GLU A 109 17.57 -10.91 -2.38
N ALA A 110 16.97 -10.43 -1.29
CA ALA A 110 16.62 -9.02 -1.15
C ALA A 110 17.85 -8.10 -1.04
N GLU A 111 18.91 -8.56 -0.38
CA GLU A 111 20.17 -7.83 -0.26
C GLU A 111 20.95 -7.79 -1.58
N MET A 112 20.89 -8.86 -2.39
CA MET A 112 21.49 -8.88 -3.74
C MET A 112 20.76 -7.97 -4.73
N GLN A 113 19.44 -7.80 -4.59
CA GLN A 113 18.66 -6.89 -5.45
C GLN A 113 18.83 -5.41 -5.08
N ASP A 114 19.23 -5.10 -3.84
CA ASP A 114 19.49 -3.75 -3.38
C ASP A 114 20.76 -3.72 -2.48
N PRO A 115 21.95 -3.97 -3.06
CA PRO A 115 23.20 -4.03 -2.29
C PRO A 115 23.61 -2.67 -1.72
N GLY A 116 22.94 -1.60 -2.15
CA GLY A 116 23.17 -0.23 -1.69
C GLY A 116 22.29 0.16 -0.52
N GLY A 117 21.38 -0.71 -0.05
CA GLY A 117 20.40 -0.41 0.98
C GLY A 117 19.87 1.00 0.80
N SER A 118 19.36 1.30 -0.40
CA SER A 118 19.24 2.66 -0.92
C SER A 118 18.68 3.58 0.17
N LYS A 119 19.60 4.29 0.84
CA LYS A 119 19.28 5.50 1.57
C LYS A 119 18.61 6.32 0.49
N ILE A 120 17.29 6.44 0.58
CA ILE A 120 16.48 7.10 -0.41
C ILE A 120 16.90 8.56 -0.44
N GLU A 121 17.94 8.85 -1.23
CA GLU A 121 18.27 10.14 -1.79
C GLU A 121 17.50 10.35 -3.11
N HIS A 122 16.49 9.52 -3.40
CA HIS A 122 15.52 9.78 -4.46
C HIS A 122 14.47 10.84 -4.05
N SER A 123 14.91 11.97 -3.48
CA SER A 123 14.13 13.21 -3.57
C SER A 123 14.29 13.89 -4.93
N THR A 124 15.19 13.41 -5.80
CA THR A 124 15.43 13.98 -7.13
C THR A 124 14.55 13.38 -8.24
N SER A 125 13.95 12.19 -8.07
CA SER A 125 13.20 11.55 -9.17
C SER A 125 11.74 12.02 -9.34
N LEU A 126 11.17 12.76 -8.38
CA LEU A 126 9.81 13.33 -8.53
C LEU A 126 9.78 14.61 -9.38
N LEU A 127 10.91 15.31 -9.52
CA LEU A 127 11.04 16.45 -10.42
C LEU A 127 11.32 16.00 -11.86
N GLN A 128 12.06 14.90 -12.04
CA GLN A 128 12.34 14.35 -13.38
C GLN A 128 11.10 13.75 -14.06
N LEU A 129 10.14 13.20 -13.30
CA LEU A 129 8.90 12.61 -13.85
C LEU A 129 7.82 13.64 -14.25
N LEU A 130 8.07 14.94 -14.03
CA LEU A 130 7.18 16.01 -14.49
C LEU A 130 7.62 16.64 -15.83
N GLU A 131 8.79 16.28 -16.36
CA GLU A 131 9.30 16.82 -17.63
C GLU A 131 8.89 15.99 -18.87
N ASP A 132 8.42 14.75 -18.71
CA ASP A 132 8.19 13.84 -19.85
C ASP A 132 6.69 13.54 -20.17
N ASN A 133 5.72 14.28 -19.62
CA ASN A 133 4.29 14.00 -19.83
C ASN A 133 3.64 14.68 -21.06
N ASP A 134 4.40 15.33 -21.95
CA ASP A 134 3.85 15.98 -23.16
C ASP A 134 3.91 15.11 -24.44
N THR A 135 4.16 13.80 -24.34
CA THR A 135 4.13 12.91 -25.53
C THR A 135 3.39 11.60 -25.27
N ILE A 136 2.06 11.68 -25.16
CA ILE A 136 1.18 10.52 -25.35
C ILE A 136 0.09 10.91 -26.34
N GLU A 137 0.46 10.97 -27.61
CA GLU A 137 -0.48 10.75 -28.71
C GLU A 137 -0.11 9.42 -29.40
N GLU A 138 -1.15 8.65 -29.68
CA GLU A 138 -1.18 7.47 -30.56
C GLU A 138 -0.39 6.23 -30.11
N ASN A 139 -1.10 5.26 -29.49
CA ASN A 139 -0.98 3.82 -29.83
C ASN A 139 -2.09 3.01 -29.13
N SER A 140 -3.34 3.26 -29.53
CA SER A 140 -4.57 2.63 -28.99
C SER A 140 -5.23 1.62 -29.95
N SER A 141 -4.47 0.85 -30.75
CA SER A 141 -5.11 0.01 -31.79
C SER A 141 -4.68 -1.47 -31.89
N GLU A 142 -3.75 -2.01 -31.11
CA GLU A 142 -3.23 -3.36 -31.41
C GLU A 142 -3.62 -4.51 -30.47
N ASN A 143 -4.30 -4.28 -29.34
CA ASN A 143 -4.56 -5.36 -28.37
C ASN A 143 -5.84 -6.19 -28.61
N GLU A 144 -6.54 -6.05 -29.74
CA GLU A 144 -7.78 -6.79 -30.02
C GLU A 144 -7.62 -8.16 -30.71
N LYS A 145 -6.39 -8.64 -30.98
CA LYS A 145 -6.19 -9.87 -31.78
C LYS A 145 -5.82 -11.16 -31.04
N LEU A 146 -5.75 -11.19 -29.72
CA LEU A 146 -5.19 -12.35 -28.98
C LEU A 146 -6.17 -13.12 -28.06
N VAL A 147 -7.47 -13.14 -28.36
CA VAL A 147 -8.49 -13.90 -27.58
C VAL A 147 -9.09 -15.09 -28.35
N LYS A 148 -8.45 -15.60 -29.42
CA LYS A 148 -9.04 -16.68 -30.23
C LYS A 148 -8.11 -17.83 -30.57
N ILE A 149 -7.29 -18.34 -29.66
CA ILE A 149 -6.67 -19.67 -29.82
C ILE A 149 -6.43 -20.29 -28.44
N GLU A 150 -7.43 -20.93 -27.81
CA GLU A 150 -7.21 -21.98 -26.80
C GLU A 150 -8.53 -22.64 -26.34
N ALA A 151 -9.44 -22.89 -27.29
CA ALA A 151 -10.58 -23.77 -27.09
C ALA A 151 -10.52 -24.86 -28.17
N ASN A 152 -9.55 -25.78 -28.03
CA ASN A 152 -9.51 -27.10 -28.68
C ASN A 152 -8.20 -27.80 -28.32
N LYS A 153 -8.17 -28.50 -27.19
CA LYS A 153 -7.35 -29.70 -27.05
C LYS A 153 -7.77 -30.53 -25.83
N ASP A 154 -8.18 -31.76 -26.15
CA ASP A 154 -8.09 -32.97 -25.34
C ASP A 154 -9.13 -33.09 -24.18
N SER A 155 -10.26 -33.81 -24.26
CA SER A 155 -10.68 -34.95 -25.09
C SER A 155 -9.61 -36.01 -25.32
N SER A 156 -9.20 -36.67 -24.22
CA SER A 156 -8.70 -38.05 -24.21
C SER A 156 -9.15 -38.59 -22.84
N GLU A 157 -10.28 -39.30 -22.75
CA GLU A 157 -10.33 -40.75 -23.00
C GLU A 157 -9.08 -41.46 -22.49
N ASN A 158 -9.18 -41.88 -21.24
CA ASN A 158 -8.65 -43.12 -20.67
C ASN A 158 -9.72 -43.45 -19.59
N GLY A 159 -10.62 -44.42 -19.75
CA GLY A 159 -10.32 -45.80 -20.13
C GLY A 159 -9.30 -46.33 -19.13
N ASP A 160 -9.47 -47.37 -18.36
CA ASP A 160 -10.34 -48.53 -18.40
C ASP A 160 -9.83 -49.35 -17.19
N GLN A 161 -10.69 -50.18 -16.61
CA GLN A 161 -10.32 -51.36 -15.81
C GLN A 161 -9.24 -51.25 -14.70
N PHE A 162 -9.66 -51.50 -13.45
CA PHE A 162 -9.13 -52.70 -12.77
C PHE A 162 -10.10 -53.24 -11.72
N ILE A 163 -10.53 -54.47 -11.97
CA ILE A 163 -11.22 -55.42 -11.09
C ILE A 163 -10.18 -56.03 -10.13
N LYS A 164 -10.57 -56.29 -8.87
CA LYS A 164 -10.30 -57.54 -8.10
C LYS A 164 -10.94 -57.40 -6.71
N GLU A 165 -12.01 -58.15 -6.46
CA GLU A 165 -11.99 -59.49 -5.83
C GLU A 165 -11.49 -59.37 -4.38
N GLU A 166 -12.39 -59.38 -3.40
CA GLU A 166 -12.91 -60.62 -2.77
C GLU A 166 -11.81 -61.36 -2.02
N SER A 167 -11.89 -61.34 -0.68
CA SER A 167 -11.52 -62.46 0.20
C SER A 167 -11.92 -62.15 1.65
N ASP A 168 -12.83 -63.01 2.12
CA ASP A 168 -13.17 -63.45 3.49
C ASP A 168 -13.75 -62.47 4.54
#